data_AF-A0AAD2HHL4-F1
#
_entry.id   AF-A0AAD2HHL4-F1
#
_cell.length_a   1.000
_cell.length_b   1.000
_cell.length_c   1.000
_cell.angle_alpha   90.00
_cell.angle_beta   90.00
_cell.angle_gamma   90.00
#
_symmetry.space_group_name_H-M   'P 1'
#
loop_
_entity.id
_entity.type
_entity.pdbx_description
1 polymer ?
#
loop_
_entity_poly.entity_id
_entity_poly.type
_entity_poly.pdbx_seq_one_letter_code
_entity_poly.pdbx_strand_id
1 'polypeptide(L)'
;MDETKILFILSYLRNEAGTSCAASRWVMNWKQCNLESLNGVKAGVTSATFLEELQRAFGDSNMEQVTAAQLMALRQNKQSFTDYISDFEMLAADAGYNVVTTTNNKGEYKKGDQDNILMEFLEHGLSSKITSHLYNTGVPLPKVYGAFKDWCVNIKVNALCDQLRKASYGHSTP
;
A
#
# COMPACT_ATOMS: atom_id res chain seq x y z
N MET A 1 -5.08 -24.85 -22.45
CA MET A 1 -4.54 -24.33 -21.18
C MET A 1 -5.02 -22.91 -20.93
N ASP A 2 -5.02 -22.03 -21.94
CA ASP A 2 -5.55 -20.66 -21.84
C ASP A 2 -7.06 -20.60 -21.60
N GLU A 3 -7.83 -21.37 -22.35
CA GLU A 3 -9.30 -21.46 -22.21
C GLU A 3 -9.72 -21.73 -20.76
N THR A 4 -9.11 -22.73 -20.11
CA THR A 4 -9.40 -23.07 -18.72
C THR A 4 -9.09 -21.92 -17.75
N LYS A 5 -7.99 -21.19 -17.97
CA LYS A 5 -7.61 -20.03 -17.13
C LYS A 5 -8.61 -18.88 -17.29
N ILE A 6 -9.00 -18.59 -18.53
CA ILE A 6 -9.96 -17.54 -18.84
C ILE A 6 -11.32 -17.86 -18.20
N LEU A 7 -11.84 -19.08 -18.42
CA LEU A 7 -13.11 -19.51 -17.84
C LEU A 7 -13.09 -19.50 -16.30
N PHE A 8 -11.96 -19.87 -15.69
CA PHE A 8 -11.76 -19.81 -14.26
C PHE A 8 -11.85 -18.37 -13.74
N ILE A 9 -11.12 -17.42 -14.33
CA ILE A 9 -11.19 -16.00 -13.91
C ILE A 9 -12.60 -15.43 -14.10
N LEU A 10 -13.26 -15.75 -15.21
CA LEU A 10 -14.64 -15.33 -15.47
C LEU A 10 -15.65 -15.88 -14.46
N SER A 11 -15.35 -16.99 -13.77
CA SER A 11 -16.22 -17.51 -12.71
C SER A 11 -16.17 -16.67 -11.43
N TYR A 12 -15.03 -16.06 -11.08
CA TYR A 12 -14.91 -15.17 -9.92
C TYR A 12 -15.59 -13.82 -10.11
N LEU A 13 -15.74 -13.39 -11.36
CA LEU A 13 -16.37 -12.13 -11.72
C LEU A 13 -17.91 -12.24 -11.87
N ARG A 14 -18.47 -13.44 -11.65
CA ARG A 14 -19.91 -13.65 -11.58
C ARG A 14 -20.43 -13.15 -10.23
N ASN A 15 -21.53 -12.42 -10.25
CA ASN A 15 -22.23 -12.11 -9.01
C ASN A 15 -23.13 -13.30 -8.63
N GLU A 16 -22.81 -13.98 -7.52
CA GLU A 16 -23.62 -15.08 -6.97
C GLU A 16 -24.93 -14.57 -6.34
N ALA A 17 -25.01 -13.28 -5.99
CA ALA A 17 -26.13 -12.69 -5.24
C ALA A 17 -27.19 -11.99 -6.13
N GLY A 18 -27.24 -12.28 -7.44
CA GLY A 18 -28.33 -11.83 -8.32
C GLY A 18 -28.38 -10.34 -8.65
N THR A 19 -27.42 -9.53 -8.17
CA THR A 19 -27.34 -8.08 -8.47
C THR A 19 -26.39 -7.81 -9.64
N SER A 20 -26.79 -7.01 -10.62
CA SER A 20 -25.94 -6.72 -11.79
C SER A 20 -24.86 -5.67 -11.46
N CYS A 21 -23.64 -6.11 -11.15
CA CYS A 21 -22.47 -5.23 -10.97
C CYS A 21 -21.71 -5.00 -12.30
N ALA A 22 -20.85 -3.98 -12.35
CA ALA A 22 -20.05 -3.65 -13.54
C ALA A 22 -19.21 -4.86 -14.03
N ALA A 23 -18.60 -5.60 -13.10
CA ALA A 23 -17.86 -6.82 -13.40
C ALA A 23 -18.74 -7.88 -14.08
N SER A 24 -19.93 -8.16 -13.52
CA SER A 24 -20.85 -9.16 -14.08
C SER A 24 -21.38 -8.78 -15.48
N ARG A 25 -21.62 -7.49 -15.74
CA ARG A 25 -22.04 -6.99 -17.06
C ARG A 25 -20.91 -7.10 -18.07
N TRP A 26 -19.71 -6.72 -17.68
CA TRP A 26 -18.53 -6.87 -18.52
C TRP A 26 -18.29 -8.34 -18.89
N VAL A 27 -18.39 -9.26 -17.92
CA VAL A 27 -18.31 -10.71 -18.16
C VAL A 27 -19.36 -11.18 -19.17
N MET A 28 -20.61 -10.72 -19.05
CA MET A 28 -21.66 -11.08 -19.99
C MET A 28 -21.34 -10.60 -21.42
N ASN A 29 -20.94 -9.35 -21.57
CA ASN A 29 -20.56 -8.80 -22.88
C ASN A 29 -19.32 -9.50 -23.45
N TRP A 30 -18.31 -9.74 -22.62
CA TRP A 30 -17.09 -10.44 -23.02
C TRP A 30 -17.42 -11.84 -23.54
N LYS A 31 -18.28 -12.58 -22.83
CA LYS A 31 -18.72 -13.91 -23.24
C LYS A 31 -19.49 -13.89 -24.56
N GLN A 32 -20.36 -12.91 -24.77
CA GLN A 32 -21.08 -12.75 -26.04
C GLN A 32 -20.12 -12.50 -27.22
N CYS A 33 -19.06 -11.72 -26.99
CA CYS A 33 -18.11 -11.38 -28.04
C CYS A 33 -17.06 -12.47 -28.29
N ASN A 34 -16.69 -13.25 -27.27
CA ASN A 34 -15.48 -14.09 -27.30
C ASN A 34 -15.71 -15.58 -27.08
N LEU A 35 -16.95 -16.04 -26.91
CA LEU A 35 -17.28 -17.47 -26.92
C LEU A 35 -17.89 -17.91 -28.26
N GLU A 36 -17.47 -19.07 -28.76
CA GLU A 36 -18.05 -19.75 -29.93
C GLU A 36 -19.14 -20.76 -29.53
N SER A 37 -19.10 -21.24 -28.28
CA SER A 37 -20.09 -22.16 -27.69
C SER A 37 -20.22 -21.93 -26.19
N LEU A 38 -21.08 -22.69 -25.50
CA LEU A 38 -21.36 -22.53 -24.06
C LEU A 38 -20.10 -22.46 -23.16
N ASN A 39 -18.97 -23.03 -23.60
CA ASN A 39 -17.68 -22.89 -22.93
C ASN A 39 -16.46 -22.70 -23.87
N GLY A 40 -16.62 -22.78 -25.20
CA GLY A 40 -15.49 -22.66 -26.12
C GLY A 40 -15.11 -21.19 -26.37
N VAL A 41 -13.89 -20.81 -26.05
CA VAL A 41 -13.33 -19.47 -26.34
C VAL A 41 -12.92 -19.39 -27.82
N LYS A 42 -13.17 -18.25 -28.48
CA LYS A 42 -12.84 -18.00 -29.88
C LYS A 42 -11.38 -18.28 -30.21
N ALA A 43 -11.14 -18.82 -31.40
CA ALA A 43 -9.79 -19.06 -31.90
C ALA A 43 -8.99 -17.73 -31.95
N GLY A 44 -7.80 -17.73 -31.33
CA GLY A 44 -6.91 -16.56 -31.27
C GLY A 44 -6.98 -15.75 -29.96
N VAL A 45 -7.97 -16.02 -29.09
CA VAL A 45 -8.00 -15.41 -27.75
C VAL A 45 -7.08 -16.20 -26.81
N THR A 46 -6.14 -15.50 -26.17
CA THR A 46 -5.17 -16.08 -25.23
C THR A 46 -5.37 -15.53 -23.82
N SER A 47 -4.76 -16.16 -22.82
CA SER A 47 -4.80 -15.61 -21.45
C SER A 47 -4.17 -14.23 -21.36
N ALA A 48 -3.13 -13.95 -22.15
CA ALA A 48 -2.45 -12.66 -22.16
C ALA A 48 -3.36 -11.54 -22.68
N THR A 49 -3.96 -11.74 -23.86
CA THR A 49 -4.90 -10.77 -24.44
C THR A 49 -6.14 -10.58 -23.55
N PHE A 50 -6.60 -11.64 -22.88
CA PHE A 50 -7.68 -11.55 -21.90
C PHE A 50 -7.32 -10.69 -20.69
N LEU A 51 -6.13 -10.87 -20.11
CA LEU A 51 -5.68 -10.08 -18.96
C LEU A 51 -5.47 -8.60 -19.33
N GLU A 52 -4.97 -8.31 -20.52
CA GLU A 52 -4.88 -6.94 -21.03
C GLU A 52 -6.26 -6.27 -21.17
N GLU A 53 -7.26 -6.98 -21.69
CA GLU A 53 -8.63 -6.47 -21.77
C GLU A 53 -9.25 -6.27 -20.38
N LEU A 54 -8.99 -7.19 -19.45
CA LEU A 54 -9.45 -7.09 -18.07
C LEU A 54 -8.82 -5.87 -17.37
N GLN A 55 -7.50 -5.67 -17.54
CA GLN A 55 -6.79 -4.51 -17.02
C GLN A 55 -7.28 -3.22 -17.70
N ARG A 56 -7.62 -3.23 -18.99
CA ARG A 56 -8.20 -2.05 -19.65
C ARG A 56 -9.61 -1.73 -19.15
N ALA A 57 -10.40 -2.75 -18.81
CA ALA A 57 -11.79 -2.60 -18.40
C ALA A 57 -11.94 -2.15 -16.94
N PHE A 58 -11.02 -2.58 -16.07
CA PHE A 58 -11.08 -2.32 -14.63
C PHE A 58 -9.89 -1.55 -14.08
N GLY A 59 -8.84 -1.36 -14.88
CA GLY A 59 -7.71 -0.52 -14.51
C GLY A 59 -8.17 0.93 -14.48
N ASP A 60 -8.07 1.53 -13.30
CA ASP A 60 -8.30 2.96 -13.15
C ASP A 60 -7.05 3.68 -13.66
N SER A 61 -7.17 4.34 -14.82
CA SER A 61 -6.09 5.11 -15.44
C SER A 61 -5.61 6.26 -14.57
N ASN A 62 -6.41 6.67 -13.58
CA ASN A 62 -6.10 7.71 -12.63
C ASN A 62 -5.64 7.15 -11.28
N MET A 63 -5.54 5.83 -11.11
CA MET A 63 -5.21 5.21 -9.82
C MET A 63 -3.91 5.78 -9.25
N GLU A 64 -2.85 5.88 -10.05
CA GLU A 64 -1.57 6.45 -9.61
C GLU A 64 -1.71 7.93 -9.17
N GLN A 65 -2.48 8.73 -9.91
CA GLN A 65 -2.67 10.15 -9.57
C GLN A 65 -3.55 10.33 -8.32
N VAL A 66 -4.60 9.52 -8.19
CA VAL A 66 -5.52 9.54 -7.04
C VAL A 66 -4.79 9.07 -5.79
N THR A 67 -4.03 7.98 -5.89
CA THR A 67 -3.25 7.43 -4.76
C THR A 67 -2.10 8.33 -4.39
N ALA A 68 -1.42 8.98 -5.36
CA ALA A 68 -0.44 10.03 -5.07
C ALA A 68 -1.05 11.22 -4.33
N ALA A 69 -2.24 11.69 -4.74
CA ALA A 69 -2.94 12.75 -4.04
C ALA A 69 -3.36 12.33 -2.61
N GLN A 70 -3.83 11.10 -2.44
CA GLN A 70 -4.14 10.52 -1.13
C GLN A 70 -2.90 10.41 -0.25
N LEU A 71 -1.77 9.96 -0.80
CA LEU A 71 -0.48 9.87 -0.12
C LEU A 71 -0.04 11.26 0.39
N MET A 72 -0.12 12.29 -0.46
CA MET A 72 0.23 13.67 -0.07
C MET A 72 -0.69 14.25 1.00
N ALA A 73 -1.96 13.83 1.03
CA ALA A 73 -2.95 14.23 2.02
C ALA A 73 -2.91 13.39 3.31
N LEU A 74 -2.20 12.25 3.31
CA LEU A 74 -2.19 11.33 4.43
C LEU A 74 -1.53 11.97 5.66
N ARG A 75 -2.21 11.92 6.79
CA ARG A 75 -1.72 12.44 8.08
C ARG A 75 -1.96 11.40 9.17
N GLN A 76 -0.96 11.16 10.01
CA GLN A 76 -1.05 10.22 11.13
C GLN A 76 -2.18 10.57 12.10
N ASN A 77 -2.37 11.87 12.41
CA ASN A 77 -3.43 12.34 13.30
C ASN A 77 -3.50 11.54 14.63
N LYS A 78 -4.65 10.93 14.93
CA LYS A 78 -4.89 10.09 16.11
C LYS A 78 -4.62 8.59 15.87
N GLN A 79 -4.28 8.21 14.64
CA GLN A 79 -4.03 6.83 14.25
C GLN A 79 -2.70 6.33 14.86
N SER A 80 -2.64 5.02 15.12
CA SER A 80 -1.40 4.42 15.58
C SER A 80 -0.33 4.53 14.49
N PHE A 81 0.94 4.72 14.86
CA PHE A 81 2.02 4.78 13.87
C PHE A 81 2.10 3.51 12.99
N THR A 82 1.72 2.35 13.54
CA THR A 82 1.77 1.06 12.83
C THR A 82 0.70 0.98 11.76
N ASP A 83 -0.51 1.44 12.04
CA ASP A 83 -1.57 1.47 11.03
C ASP A 83 -1.25 2.56 9.99
N TYR A 84 -0.78 3.72 10.45
CA TYR A 84 -0.40 4.83 9.56
C TYR A 84 0.72 4.44 8.58
N ILE A 85 1.77 3.75 9.04
CA ILE A 85 2.86 3.34 8.15
C ILE A 85 2.39 2.26 7.15
N SER A 86 1.46 1.40 7.56
CA SER A 86 0.85 0.40 6.66
C SER A 86 0.05 1.10 5.55
N ASP A 87 -0.80 2.07 5.90
CA ASP A 87 -1.57 2.84 4.93
C ASP A 87 -0.66 3.66 4.01
N PHE A 88 0.40 4.24 4.58
CA PHE A 88 1.41 4.98 3.82
C PHE A 88 2.12 4.09 2.81
N GLU A 89 2.63 2.92 3.21
CA GLU A 89 3.37 2.01 2.33
C GLU A 89 2.47 1.45 1.22
N MET A 90 1.19 1.19 1.53
CA MET A 90 0.19 0.77 0.54
C MET A 90 -0.06 1.87 -0.49
N LEU A 91 -0.36 3.09 -0.06
CA LEU A 91 -0.60 4.22 -0.97
C LEU A 91 0.64 4.60 -1.78
N ALA A 92 1.83 4.48 -1.18
CA ALA A 92 3.09 4.71 -1.87
C ALA A 92 3.33 3.64 -2.96
N ALA A 93 3.08 2.37 -2.67
CA ALA A 93 3.18 1.31 -3.66
C ALA A 93 2.17 1.50 -4.82
N ASP A 94 0.92 1.85 -4.50
CA ASP A 94 -0.12 2.09 -5.50
C ASP A 94 0.15 3.34 -6.36
N ALA A 95 0.86 4.32 -5.80
CA ALA A 95 1.34 5.51 -6.52
C ALA A 95 2.65 5.26 -7.31
N GLY A 96 3.15 4.02 -7.33
CA GLY A 96 4.33 3.63 -8.10
C GLY A 96 5.67 3.86 -7.40
N TYR A 97 5.68 4.11 -6.09
CA TYR A 97 6.91 4.22 -5.30
C TYR A 97 7.39 2.86 -4.80
N ASN A 98 8.70 2.63 -4.88
CA ASN A 98 9.35 1.44 -4.38
C ASN A 98 9.61 1.56 -2.87
N VAL A 99 8.71 1.00 -2.08
CA VAL A 99 8.80 0.93 -0.61
C VAL A 99 9.67 -0.23 -0.10
N VAL A 100 10.22 -1.06 -0.99
CA VAL A 100 10.99 -2.23 -0.60
C VAL A 100 12.32 -1.82 0.00
N THR A 101 12.45 -2.05 1.30
CA THR A 101 13.73 -1.87 1.99
C THR A 101 14.61 -3.10 1.76
N THR A 102 15.84 -2.87 1.30
CA THR A 102 16.83 -3.95 1.15
C THR A 102 17.98 -3.73 2.11
N THR A 103 18.45 -4.80 2.74
CA THR A 103 19.65 -4.77 3.58
C THR A 103 20.81 -5.47 2.89
N ASN A 104 22.03 -5.07 3.22
CA ASN A 104 23.23 -5.80 2.82
C ASN A 104 23.48 -7.00 3.77
N ASN A 105 24.53 -7.79 3.48
CA ASN A 105 24.89 -8.95 4.30
C ASN A 105 25.26 -8.62 5.76
N LYS A 106 25.39 -7.33 6.09
CA LYS A 106 25.67 -6.82 7.45
C LYS A 106 24.41 -6.28 8.14
N GLY A 107 23.24 -6.37 7.50
CA GLY A 107 21.98 -5.83 8.01
C GLY A 107 21.80 -4.32 7.82
N GLU A 108 22.69 -3.65 7.09
CA GLU A 108 22.57 -2.20 6.84
C GLU A 108 21.66 -1.95 5.64
N TYR A 109 20.77 -0.96 5.76
CA TYR A 109 19.88 -0.59 4.66
C TYR A 109 20.65 -0.02 3.48
N LYS A 110 20.32 -0.51 2.27
CA LYS A 110 20.77 0.08 1.02
C LYS A 110 19.86 1.23 0.64
N LYS A 111 20.47 2.32 0.17
CA LYS A 111 19.73 3.49 -0.30
C LYS A 111 18.98 3.15 -1.58
N GLY A 112 17.66 3.39 -1.59
CA GLY A 112 16.83 3.35 -2.78
C GLY A 112 16.80 4.68 -3.52
N ASP A 113 16.49 4.63 -4.82
CA ASP A 113 16.44 5.83 -5.68
C ASP A 113 15.35 6.83 -5.24
N GLN A 114 14.30 6.33 -4.60
CA GLN A 114 13.13 7.11 -4.18
C GLN A 114 13.10 7.40 -2.66
N ASP A 115 14.15 7.02 -1.92
CA ASP A 115 14.17 7.15 -0.45
C ASP A 115 13.93 8.58 0.03
N ASN A 116 14.54 9.57 -0.64
CA ASN A 116 14.39 10.97 -0.23
C ASN A 116 12.93 11.42 -0.31
N ILE A 117 12.21 11.04 -1.37
CA ILE A 117 10.80 11.41 -1.59
C ILE A 117 9.91 10.70 -0.57
N LEU A 118 10.12 9.39 -0.38
CA LEU A 118 9.38 8.60 0.59
C LEU A 118 9.57 9.14 2.02
N MET A 119 10.79 9.52 2.37
CA MET A 119 11.07 10.13 3.67
C MET A 119 10.40 11.50 3.82
N GLU A 120 10.43 12.36 2.80
CA GLU A 120 9.78 13.67 2.84
C GLU A 120 8.26 13.55 3.03
N PHE A 121 7.61 12.65 2.29
CA PHE A 121 6.18 12.39 2.46
C PHE A 121 5.86 11.80 3.83
N LEU A 122 6.67 10.84 4.28
CA LEU A 122 6.48 10.24 5.60
C LEU A 122 6.61 11.31 6.68
N GLU A 123 7.66 12.12 6.65
CA GLU A 123 7.90 13.19 7.61
C GLU A 123 6.75 14.20 7.64
N HIS A 124 6.25 14.63 6.48
CA HIS A 124 5.14 15.57 6.40
C HIS A 124 3.84 15.00 6.99
N GLY A 125 3.66 13.68 6.91
CA GLY A 125 2.50 13.00 7.44
C GLY A 125 2.56 12.62 8.92
N LEU A 126 3.75 12.66 9.54
CA LEU A 126 3.94 12.33 10.96
C LEU A 126 3.19 13.27 11.91
N SER A 127 2.80 12.75 13.07
CA SER A 127 2.27 13.57 14.16
C SER A 127 3.35 14.47 14.75
N SER A 128 2.95 15.67 15.21
CA SER A 128 3.85 16.64 15.85
C SER A 128 4.64 16.08 17.04
N LYS A 129 4.11 15.07 17.73
CA LYS A 129 4.81 14.37 18.81
C LYS A 129 6.03 13.60 18.30
N ILE A 130 5.91 12.91 17.17
CA ILE A 130 7.04 12.18 16.56
C ILE A 130 8.00 13.18 15.92
N THR A 131 7.48 14.17 15.17
CA THR A 131 8.31 15.21 14.52
C THR A 131 9.15 16.00 15.53
N SER A 132 8.57 16.38 16.68
CA SER A 132 9.35 17.05 17.74
C SER A 132 10.45 16.16 18.31
N HIS A 133 10.22 14.86 18.48
CA HIS A 133 11.27 13.94 18.94
C HIS A 133 12.36 13.73 17.87
N LEU A 134 12.01 13.69 16.59
CA LEU A 134 12.98 13.57 15.49
C LEU A 134 14.02 14.70 15.58
N TYR A 135 13.58 15.94 15.79
CA TYR A 135 14.46 17.11 15.78
C TYR A 135 15.11 17.43 17.12
N ASN A 136 14.54 16.99 18.25
CA ASN A 136 15.05 17.31 19.58
C ASN A 136 16.10 16.32 20.13
N THR A 137 16.36 15.21 19.44
CA THR A 137 17.31 14.19 19.90
C THR A 137 18.77 14.55 19.65
N GLY A 138 19.06 15.54 18.79
CA GLY A 138 20.43 15.90 18.39
C GLY A 138 21.14 14.82 17.56
N VAL A 139 20.44 13.74 17.20
CA VAL A 139 20.96 12.65 16.37
C VAL A 139 20.66 12.98 14.90
N PRO A 140 21.63 12.82 13.99
CA PRO A 140 21.41 13.07 12.57
C PRO A 140 20.33 12.14 12.00
N LEU A 141 19.46 12.69 11.16
CA LEU A 141 18.40 11.91 10.52
C LEU A 141 19.00 10.83 9.58
N PRO A 142 18.51 9.57 9.63
CA PRO A 142 18.82 8.55 8.64
C PRO A 142 18.50 9.04 7.24
N LYS A 143 19.32 8.64 6.27
CA LYS A 143 19.18 9.05 4.85
C LYS A 143 18.58 7.95 3.96
N VAL A 144 18.07 6.90 4.58
CA VAL A 144 17.56 5.70 3.93
C VAL A 144 16.20 5.41 4.53
N TYR A 145 15.20 5.17 3.68
CA TYR A 145 13.80 5.08 4.09
C TYR A 145 13.59 4.02 5.19
N GLY A 146 14.15 2.82 5.00
CA GLY A 146 14.04 1.74 6.00
C GLY A 146 14.61 2.11 7.37
N ALA A 147 15.76 2.77 7.41
CA ALA A 147 16.37 3.23 8.65
C ALA A 147 15.55 4.36 9.31
N PHE A 148 14.98 5.26 8.51
CA PHE A 148 14.14 6.35 8.99
C PHE A 148 12.83 5.84 9.59
N LYS A 149 12.19 4.86 8.93
CA LYS A 149 11.00 4.17 9.40
C LYS A 149 11.25 3.48 10.75
N ASP A 150 12.30 2.67 10.85
CA ASP A 150 12.67 1.98 12.09
C ASP A 150 12.94 2.95 13.23
N TRP A 151 13.54 4.09 12.92
CA TRP A 151 13.77 5.12 13.91
C TRP A 151 12.48 5.75 14.42
N CYS A 152 11.51 6.01 13.55
CA CYS A 152 10.18 6.47 13.94
C CYS A 152 9.46 5.46 14.85
N VAL A 153 9.62 4.15 14.59
CA VAL A 153 9.13 3.08 15.48
C VAL A 153 9.79 3.19 16.86
N ASN A 154 11.11 3.34 16.91
CA ASN A 154 11.86 3.43 18.17
C ASN A 154 11.51 4.66 19.00
N ILE A 155 11.26 5.81 18.36
CA ILE A 155 10.79 7.03 19.03
C ILE A 155 9.46 6.78 19.75
N LYS A 156 8.52 6.07 19.09
CA LYS A 156 7.24 5.73 19.70
C LYS A 156 7.42 4.83 20.92
N VAL A 157 8.27 3.80 20.84
CA VAL A 157 8.55 2.89 21.95
C VAL A 157 9.13 3.65 23.13
N ASN A 158 10.12 4.50 22.90
CA ASN A 158 10.74 5.31 23.96
C ASN A 158 9.75 6.30 24.58
N ALA A 159 8.94 6.99 23.77
CA ALA A 159 7.93 7.90 24.27
C ALA A 159 6.84 7.20 25.11
N LEU A 160 6.50 5.96 24.79
CA LEU A 160 5.58 5.14 25.57
C LEU A 160 6.22 4.69 26.90
N CYS A 161 7.48 4.23 26.88
CA CYS A 161 8.23 3.88 28.08
C CYS A 161 8.34 5.06 29.06
N ASP A 162 8.58 6.27 28.56
CA ASP A 162 8.67 7.47 29.41
C ASP A 162 7.32 7.91 29.98
N GLN A 163 6.22 7.71 29.25
CA GLN A 163 4.88 7.90 29.77
C GLN A 163 4.56 6.91 30.89
N LEU A 164 4.89 5.63 30.71
CA LEU A 164 4.70 4.59 31.72
C LEU A 164 5.53 4.85 32.98
N ARG A 165 6.80 5.26 32.83
CA ARG A 165 7.65 5.67 33.97
C ARG A 165 7.02 6.82 34.75
N LYS A 166 6.59 7.89 34.06
CA LYS A 166 5.94 9.03 34.71
C LYS A 166 4.64 8.65 35.42
N ALA A 167 3.85 7.73 34.85
CA ALA A 167 2.65 7.19 35.49
C ALA A 167 2.98 6.34 36.73
N SER A 168 4.05 5.55 36.71
CA SER A 168 4.48 4.77 37.89
C SER A 168 5.03 5.63 39.02
N TYR A 169 5.69 6.76 38.70
CA TYR A 169 6.14 7.71 39.72
C TYR A 169 5.02 8.62 40.26
N GLY A 170 3.92 8.78 39.52
CA GLY A 170 2.73 9.54 39.94
C GLY A 170 1.78 8.80 40.89
N HIS A 171 2.08 7.56 41.29
CA HIS A 171 1.31 6.78 42.26
C HIS A 171 2.04 6.56 43.59
N SER A 172 3.15 7.27 43.82
CA SER A 172 3.84 7.25 45.11
C SER A 172 3.69 8.60 45.79
N THR A 173 2.63 8.77 46.57
CA THR A 173 2.60 9.56 47.82
C THR A 173 1.26 9.33 48.55
N PRO A 174 1.22 9.52 49.89
CA PRO A 174 0.74 8.55 50.89
C PRO A 174 -0.74 8.69 51.27
#